data_AF-A0A7C5TJ67-F1
#
_entry.id   AF-A0A7C5TJ67-F1
#
_cell.length_a   1.000
_cell.length_b   1.000
_cell.length_c   1.000
_cell.angle_alpha   90.00
_cell.angle_beta   90.00
_cell.angle_gamma   90.00
#
_symmetry.space_group_name_H-M   'P 1'
#
loop_
_entity.id
_entity.type
_entity.pdbx_description
1 polymer ?
#
loop_
_entity_poly.entity_id
_entity_poly.type
_entity_poly.pdbx_seq_one_letter_code
_entity_poly.pdbx_strand_id
1 'polypeptide(L)'
;MVSLFLLSLVASSMVVAIVVILYLVERVRNYAGFWFITFLLLMMVSMFVGASIYLNSPSNVSLALAFLTNSIVMVAFLAPFLLKIKDLASRSYNGKDDGLISALAILNEVMMGYTFELAQYGKSVFSNPLSYFTLSINNYWFYYPMMAEMFALFLIHYIRGVGREALSQCSR
;
A
#
# COMPACT_ATOMS: atom_id res chain seq x y z
N MET A 1 17.46 -1.20 16.99
CA MET A 1 16.49 -0.08 16.95
C MET A 1 16.87 0.80 15.78
N VAL A 2 15.92 1.06 14.88
CA VAL A 2 16.16 1.86 13.66
C VAL A 2 15.94 3.34 13.97
N SER A 3 16.74 4.23 13.36
CA SER A 3 16.57 5.67 13.56
C SER A 3 15.23 6.17 13.01
N LEU A 4 14.61 7.10 13.75
CA LEU A 4 13.39 7.81 13.34
C LEU A 4 13.53 8.47 11.96
N PHE A 5 14.71 9.05 11.69
CA PHE A 5 15.01 9.69 10.42
C PHE A 5 14.90 8.71 9.24
N LEU A 6 15.48 7.50 9.39
CA LEU A 6 15.43 6.49 8.34
C LEU A 6 14.00 5.97 8.14
N LEU A 7 13.26 5.71 9.23
CA LEU A 7 11.85 5.31 9.14
C LEU A 7 10.99 6.39 8.48
N SER A 8 11.24 7.67 8.77
CA SER A 8 10.51 8.78 8.14
C SER A 8 10.76 8.86 6.63
N LEU A 9 12.00 8.64 6.17
CA LEU A 9 12.30 8.58 4.74
C LEU A 9 11.58 7.41 4.05
N VAL A 10 11.60 6.23 4.67
CA VAL A 10 10.90 5.05 4.12
C VAL A 10 9.39 5.29 4.10
N ALA A 11 8.78 5.78 5.19
CA ALA A 11 7.35 6.12 5.24
C ALA A 11 6.98 7.12 4.14
N SER A 12 7.76 8.19 3.96
CA SER A 12 7.50 9.20 2.93
C SER A 12 7.55 8.58 1.51
N SER A 13 8.48 7.66 1.26
CA SER A 13 8.55 6.97 -0.03
C SER A 13 7.33 6.07 -0.28
N MET A 14 6.80 5.43 0.78
CA MET A 14 5.62 4.59 0.70
C MET A 14 4.35 5.41 0.46
N VAL A 15 4.20 6.54 1.14
CA VAL A 15 3.11 7.50 0.89
C VAL A 15 3.07 7.89 -0.59
N VAL A 16 4.22 8.24 -1.17
CA VAL A 16 4.28 8.60 -2.60
C VAL A 16 3.84 7.42 -3.47
N ALA A 17 4.28 6.19 -3.17
CA ALA A 17 3.88 5.01 -3.91
C ALA A 17 2.36 4.76 -3.82
N ILE A 18 1.77 4.86 -2.63
CA ILE A 18 0.33 4.64 -2.40
C ILE A 18 -0.49 5.72 -3.09
N VAL A 19 -0.11 7.00 -3.00
CA VAL A 19 -0.76 8.10 -3.72
C VAL A 19 -0.75 7.84 -5.22
N VAL A 20 0.37 7.40 -5.78
CA VAL A 20 0.47 7.06 -7.22
C VAL A 20 -0.44 5.89 -7.57
N ILE A 21 -0.48 4.84 -6.75
CA ILE A 21 -1.36 3.69 -6.97
C ILE A 21 -2.83 4.13 -6.95
N LEU A 22 -3.26 4.86 -5.93
CA LEU A 22 -4.65 5.34 -5.80
C LEU A 22 -5.02 6.30 -6.94
N TYR A 23 -4.08 7.15 -7.37
CA TYR A 23 -4.28 8.00 -8.54
C TYR A 23 -4.47 7.18 -9.84
N LEU A 24 -3.78 6.06 -9.97
CA LEU A 24 -3.94 5.17 -11.12
C LEU A 24 -5.30 4.45 -11.10
N VAL A 25 -5.86 4.16 -9.92
CA VAL A 25 -7.19 3.53 -9.79
C VAL A 25 -8.26 4.34 -10.52
N GLU A 26 -8.26 5.66 -10.38
CA GLU A 26 -9.21 6.55 -11.10
C GLU A 26 -9.14 6.42 -12.62
N ARG A 27 -8.00 5.96 -13.16
CA ARG A 27 -7.75 5.82 -14.59
C ARG A 27 -8.00 4.41 -15.11
N VAL A 28 -8.26 3.45 -14.23
CA VAL A 28 -8.52 2.05 -14.60
C VAL A 28 -9.86 1.97 -15.33
N ARG A 29 -9.85 1.44 -16.55
CA ARG A 29 -11.05 1.21 -17.36
C ARG A 29 -11.35 -0.27 -17.63
N ASN A 30 -10.39 -1.14 -17.34
CA ASN A 30 -10.49 -2.58 -17.62
C ASN A 30 -10.04 -3.42 -16.43
N TYR A 31 -10.43 -4.70 -16.44
CA TYR A 31 -10.07 -5.62 -15.37
C TYR A 31 -8.56 -5.89 -15.30
N ALA A 32 -7.82 -5.72 -16.39
CA ALA A 32 -6.35 -5.80 -16.37
C ALA A 32 -5.73 -4.72 -15.47
N GLY A 33 -6.18 -3.46 -15.59
CA GLY A 33 -5.74 -2.38 -14.70
C GLY A 33 -6.12 -2.63 -13.24
N PHE A 34 -7.34 -3.11 -12.99
CA PHE A 34 -7.79 -3.46 -11.64
C PHE A 34 -6.93 -4.55 -11.00
N TRP A 35 -6.65 -5.63 -11.76
CA TRP A 35 -5.76 -6.70 -11.32
C TRP A 35 -4.36 -6.20 -11.01
N PHE A 36 -3.84 -5.30 -11.86
CA PHE A 36 -2.51 -4.73 -11.67
C PHE A 36 -2.42 -3.89 -10.40
N ILE A 37 -3.41 -3.03 -10.12
CA ILE A 37 -3.46 -2.25 -8.87
C ILE A 37 -3.56 -3.19 -7.66
N THR A 38 -4.45 -4.16 -7.73
CA THR A 38 -4.62 -5.16 -6.66
C THR A 38 -3.30 -5.89 -6.38
N PHE A 39 -2.59 -6.27 -7.44
CA PHE A 39 -1.25 -6.86 -7.34
C PHE A 39 -0.25 -5.93 -6.65
N LEU A 40 -0.18 -4.65 -7.03
CA LEU A 40 0.74 -3.69 -6.40
C LEU A 40 0.47 -3.54 -4.90
N LEU A 41 -0.81 -3.36 -4.52
CA LEU A 41 -1.18 -3.24 -3.11
C LEU A 41 -0.87 -4.51 -2.31
N LEU A 42 -1.11 -5.67 -2.91
CA LEU A 42 -0.87 -6.95 -2.26
C LEU A 42 0.63 -7.26 -2.13
N MET A 43 1.45 -6.82 -3.08
CA MET A 43 2.90 -6.88 -2.99
C MET A 43 3.44 -6.01 -1.84
N MET A 44 2.88 -4.83 -1.61
CA MET A 44 3.28 -4.03 -0.44
C MET A 44 2.93 -4.74 0.87
N VAL A 45 1.74 -5.34 0.97
CA VAL A 45 1.35 -6.13 2.16
C VAL A 45 2.34 -7.26 2.39
N SER A 46 2.69 -8.03 1.36
CA SER A 46 3.64 -9.14 1.50
C SER A 46 5.03 -8.66 1.95
N MET A 47 5.49 -7.51 1.44
CA MET A 47 6.73 -6.89 1.88
C MET A 47 6.72 -6.54 3.38
N PHE A 48 5.62 -5.98 3.89
CA PHE A 48 5.48 -5.71 5.33
C PHE A 48 5.37 -6.99 6.17
N VAL A 49 4.69 -8.03 5.67
CA VAL A 49 4.68 -9.36 6.31
C VAL A 49 6.10 -9.91 6.42
N GLY A 50 6.86 -9.89 5.32
CA GLY A 50 8.25 -10.35 5.30
C GLY A 50 9.14 -9.56 6.25
N ALA A 51 9.03 -8.23 6.23
CA ALA A 51 9.77 -7.35 7.14
C ALA A 51 9.43 -7.64 8.61
N SER A 52 8.14 -7.83 8.92
CA SER A 52 7.68 -8.19 10.26
C SER A 52 8.21 -9.54 10.75
N ILE A 53 8.29 -10.55 9.87
CA ILE A 53 8.89 -11.86 10.19
C ILE A 53 10.37 -11.70 10.53
N TYR A 54 11.11 -10.95 9.71
CA TYR A 54 12.53 -10.68 9.94
C TYR A 54 12.78 -9.93 11.25
N LEU A 55 12.04 -8.85 11.50
CA LEU A 55 12.21 -8.03 12.71
C LEU A 55 11.86 -8.77 13.99
N ASN A 56 10.95 -9.74 13.94
CA ASN A 56 10.59 -10.56 15.10
C ASN A 56 11.69 -11.55 15.51
N SER A 57 12.45 -12.08 14.55
CA SER A 57 13.46 -13.11 14.77
C SER A 57 14.65 -12.95 13.82
N PRO A 58 15.47 -11.90 13.99
CA PRO A 58 16.51 -11.53 13.02
C PRO A 58 17.54 -12.64 12.86
N SER A 59 17.52 -13.28 11.69
CA SER A 59 18.37 -14.41 11.33
C SER A 59 18.45 -14.59 9.82
N ASN A 60 19.49 -15.26 9.31
CA ASN A 60 19.57 -15.59 7.87
C ASN A 60 18.38 -16.41 7.39
N VAL A 61 17.82 -17.26 8.26
CA VAL A 61 16.61 -18.05 7.97
C VAL A 61 15.40 -17.13 7.82
N SER A 62 15.19 -16.18 8.73
CA SER A 62 14.07 -15.23 8.64
C SER A 62 14.16 -14.31 7.42
N LEU A 63 15.37 -13.92 7.00
CA LEU A 63 15.61 -13.14 5.79
C LEU A 63 15.24 -13.95 4.54
N ALA A 64 15.67 -15.22 4.50
CA ALA A 64 15.32 -16.13 3.42
C ALA A 64 13.79 -16.37 3.36
N LEU A 65 13.13 -16.52 4.51
CA LEU A 65 11.67 -16.63 4.58
C LEU A 65 10.99 -15.37 4.05
N ALA A 66 11.41 -14.18 4.46
CA ALA A 66 10.87 -12.92 3.96
C ALA A 66 11.02 -12.79 2.43
N PHE A 67 12.19 -13.13 1.91
CA PHE A 67 12.45 -13.14 0.46
C PHE A 67 11.57 -14.16 -0.27
N LEU A 68 11.43 -15.38 0.27
CA LEU A 68 10.58 -16.41 -0.31
C LEU A 68 9.11 -16.02 -0.31
N THR A 69 8.60 -15.45 0.79
CA THR A 69 7.21 -14.98 0.88
C THR A 69 6.92 -13.96 -0.22
N ASN A 70 7.79 -12.95 -0.39
CA ASN A 70 7.61 -11.95 -1.44
C ASN A 70 7.68 -12.57 -2.84
N SER A 71 8.64 -13.47 -3.08
CA SER A 71 8.84 -14.11 -4.38
C SER A 71 7.67 -15.02 -4.75
N ILE A 72 7.14 -15.80 -3.80
CA ILE A 72 5.99 -16.67 -4.01
C ILE A 72 4.76 -15.85 -4.34
N VAL A 73 4.47 -14.79 -3.56
CA VAL A 73 3.34 -13.90 -3.81
C VAL A 73 3.44 -13.25 -5.18
N MET A 74 4.65 -12.78 -5.55
CA MET A 74 4.92 -12.21 -6.85
C MET A 74 4.58 -13.20 -7.97
N VAL A 75 5.17 -14.41 -7.96
CA VAL A 75 4.96 -15.41 -9.00
C VAL A 75 3.51 -15.87 -9.06
N ALA A 76 2.89 -16.10 -7.90
CA ALA A 76 1.51 -16.57 -7.79
C ALA A 76 0.50 -15.58 -8.39
N PHE A 77 0.78 -14.28 -8.37
CA PHE A 77 -0.07 -13.26 -8.99
C PHE A 77 0.33 -12.92 -10.43
N LEU A 78 1.63 -12.82 -10.74
CA LEU A 78 2.09 -12.43 -12.07
C LEU A 78 1.80 -13.52 -13.12
N ALA A 79 2.03 -14.78 -12.77
CA ALA A 79 1.82 -15.91 -13.69
C ALA A 79 0.38 -15.97 -14.22
N PRO A 80 -0.69 -16.01 -13.39
CA PRO A 80 -2.05 -16.01 -13.90
C PRO A 80 -2.44 -14.70 -14.58
N PHE A 81 -1.91 -13.56 -14.13
CA PHE A 81 -2.15 -12.26 -14.76
C PHE A 81 -1.65 -12.25 -16.21
N LEU A 82 -0.41 -12.67 -16.46
CA LEU A 82 0.19 -12.70 -17.79
C LEU A 82 -0.53 -13.68 -18.72
N LEU A 83 -0.96 -14.84 -18.21
CA LEU A 83 -1.70 -15.82 -18.99
C LEU A 83 -3.09 -15.30 -19.43
N LYS A 84 -3.72 -14.45 -18.62
CA LYS A 84 -5.10 -13.96 -18.85
C LYS A 84 -5.19 -12.51 -19.27
N ILE A 85 -4.07 -11.82 -19.51
CA ILE A 85 -4.04 -10.37 -19.72
C ILE A 85 -4.95 -9.91 -20.87
N LYS A 86 -5.02 -10.67 -21.97
CA LYS A 86 -5.87 -10.34 -23.13
C LYS A 86 -7.36 -10.39 -22.79
N ASP A 87 -7.79 -11.38 -22.02
CA ASP A 87 -9.19 -11.53 -21.58
C ASP A 87 -9.54 -10.50 -20.48
N LEU A 88 -8.60 -10.20 -19.58
CA LEU A 88 -8.79 -9.17 -18.57
C LEU A 88 -8.83 -7.75 -19.17
N ALA A 89 -8.09 -7.51 -20.25
CA ALA A 89 -8.06 -6.20 -20.90
C ALA A 89 -9.32 -5.91 -21.72
N SER A 90 -10.03 -6.94 -22.22
CA SER A 90 -11.26 -6.80 -23.00
C SER A 90 -12.50 -6.54 -22.15
N ARG A 91 -12.47 -6.92 -20.86
CA ARG A 91 -13.58 -6.67 -19.93
C ARG A 91 -13.50 -5.27 -19.33
N SER A 92 -14.57 -4.50 -19.49
CA SER A 92 -14.76 -3.19 -18.85
C SER A 92 -14.87 -3.36 -17.33
N TYR A 93 -14.18 -2.50 -16.59
CA TYR A 93 -14.26 -2.40 -15.14
C TYR A 93 -15.08 -1.18 -14.73
N ASN A 94 -16.04 -1.37 -13.82
CA ASN A 94 -17.01 -0.34 -13.43
C ASN A 94 -16.96 0.00 -11.92
N GLY A 95 -15.83 -0.26 -11.23
CA GLY A 95 -15.66 0.11 -9.81
C GLY A 95 -16.40 -0.77 -8.80
N LYS A 96 -17.00 -1.89 -9.23
CA LYS A 96 -17.75 -2.79 -8.33
C LYS A 96 -16.91 -3.34 -7.18
N ASP A 97 -15.59 -3.45 -7.40
CA ASP A 97 -14.64 -4.05 -6.48
C ASP A 97 -13.73 -2.99 -5.81
N ASP A 98 -14.07 -1.70 -5.88
CA ASP A 98 -13.27 -0.61 -5.27
C ASP A 98 -13.14 -0.76 -3.75
N GLY A 99 -14.09 -1.44 -3.11
CA GLY A 99 -14.02 -1.81 -1.70
C GLY A 99 -12.84 -2.72 -1.39
N LEU A 100 -12.42 -3.58 -2.31
CA LEU A 100 -11.25 -4.44 -2.16
C LEU A 100 -9.96 -3.62 -2.18
N ILE A 101 -9.84 -2.68 -3.12
CA ILE A 101 -8.70 -1.76 -3.21
C ILE A 101 -8.58 -0.96 -1.91
N SER A 102 -9.71 -0.43 -1.44
CA SER A 102 -9.78 0.34 -0.19
C SER A 102 -9.37 -0.51 1.02
N ALA A 103 -9.86 -1.74 1.12
CA ALA A 103 -9.49 -2.67 2.18
C ALA A 103 -7.99 -3.01 2.15
N LEU A 104 -7.42 -3.22 0.96
CA LEU A 104 -5.98 -3.45 0.79
C LEU A 104 -5.13 -2.22 1.13
N ALA A 105 -5.59 -1.02 0.80
CA ALA A 105 -4.90 0.21 1.18
C ALA A 105 -4.87 0.36 2.71
N ILE A 106 -6.01 0.20 3.39
CA ILE A 106 -6.07 0.22 4.85
C ILE A 106 -5.18 -0.87 5.46
N LEU A 107 -5.18 -2.08 4.88
CA LEU A 107 -4.33 -3.16 5.35
C LEU A 107 -2.84 -2.81 5.24
N ASN A 108 -2.42 -2.11 4.18
CA ASN A 108 -1.05 -1.62 4.05
C ASN A 108 -0.70 -0.64 5.18
N GLU A 109 -1.60 0.28 5.51
CA GLU A 109 -1.41 1.23 6.62
C GLU A 109 -1.24 0.52 7.97
N VAL A 110 -2.13 -0.43 8.26
CA VAL A 110 -2.06 -1.22 9.51
C VAL A 110 -0.74 -1.98 9.59
N MET A 111 -0.34 -2.62 8.49
CA MET A 111 0.89 -3.42 8.42
C MET A 111 2.15 -2.56 8.50
N MET A 112 2.14 -1.36 7.91
CA MET A 112 3.21 -0.37 8.04
C MET A 112 3.35 0.10 9.49
N GLY A 113 2.24 0.48 10.12
CA GLY A 113 2.20 0.87 11.53
C GLY A 113 2.80 -0.21 12.43
N TYR A 114 2.35 -1.46 12.26
CA TYR A 114 2.90 -2.62 12.97
C TYR A 114 4.41 -2.77 12.77
N THR A 115 4.85 -2.79 11.51
CA THR A 115 6.25 -3.08 11.15
C THR A 115 7.18 -1.98 11.67
N PHE A 116 6.75 -0.73 11.65
CA PHE A 116 7.58 0.41 12.04
C PHE A 116 7.67 0.57 13.55
N GLU A 117 6.58 0.35 14.28
CA GLU A 117 6.60 0.22 15.75
C GLU A 117 7.57 -0.91 16.17
N LEU A 118 7.50 -2.06 15.50
CA LEU A 118 8.40 -3.18 15.75
C LEU A 118 9.86 -2.84 15.42
N ALA A 119 10.13 -2.09 14.36
CA ALA A 119 11.48 -1.65 13.99
C ALA A 119 12.06 -0.62 14.97
N GLN A 120 11.21 0.25 15.52
CA GLN A 120 11.60 1.34 16.40
C GLN A 120 11.82 0.85 17.83
N TYR A 121 10.83 0.16 18.41
CA TYR A 121 10.85 -0.22 19.83
C TYR A 121 11.15 -1.70 20.08
N GLY A 122 11.12 -2.52 19.03
CA GLY A 122 11.36 -3.96 19.16
C GLY A 122 10.17 -4.72 19.73
N LYS A 123 10.33 -6.05 19.84
CA LYS A 123 9.27 -6.97 20.25
C LYS A 123 8.78 -6.77 21.69
N SER A 124 9.58 -6.11 22.54
CA SER A 124 9.30 -5.91 23.97
C SER A 124 8.04 -5.10 24.26
N VAL A 125 7.56 -4.29 23.31
CA VAL A 125 6.34 -3.48 23.48
C VAL A 125 5.07 -4.30 23.18
N PHE A 126 5.23 -5.44 22.50
CA PHE A 126 4.12 -6.29 22.09
C PHE A 126 3.89 -7.42 23.08
N SER A 127 3.28 -7.09 24.21
CA SER A 127 3.05 -8.02 25.32
C SER A 127 1.88 -8.99 25.10
N ASN A 128 0.84 -8.61 24.36
CA ASN A 128 -0.36 -9.43 24.13
C ASN A 128 -0.92 -9.26 22.72
N PRO A 129 -1.61 -10.26 22.12
CA PRO A 129 -2.21 -10.16 20.78
C PRO A 129 -3.09 -8.90 20.56
N LEU A 130 -3.80 -8.46 21.59
CA LEU A 130 -4.60 -7.24 21.54
C LEU A 130 -3.73 -5.98 21.40
N SER A 131 -2.56 -5.95 22.07
CA SER A 131 -1.62 -4.84 21.95
C SER A 131 -1.00 -4.79 20.56
N TYR A 132 -0.85 -5.92 19.85
CA TYR A 132 -0.44 -5.90 18.44
C TYR A 132 -1.42 -5.11 17.61
N PHE A 133 -2.72 -5.39 17.72
CA PHE A 133 -3.73 -4.66 16.94
C PHE A 133 -3.80 -3.19 17.34
N THR A 134 -3.92 -2.89 18.64
CA THR A 134 -4.07 -1.51 19.12
C THR A 134 -2.85 -0.67 18.78
N LEU A 135 -1.63 -1.17 18.98
CA LEU A 135 -0.42 -0.42 18.65
C LEU A 135 -0.25 -0.27 17.14
N SER A 136 -0.76 -1.16 16.31
CA SER A 136 -0.63 -1.05 14.84
C SER A 136 -1.50 0.05 14.25
N ILE A 137 -2.68 0.29 14.82
CA ILE A 137 -3.64 1.29 14.33
C ILE A 137 -3.59 2.62 15.08
N ASN A 138 -3.08 2.61 16.32
CA ASN A 138 -2.99 3.78 17.18
C ASN A 138 -1.52 4.17 17.40
N ASN A 139 -0.83 4.47 16.30
CA ASN A 139 0.54 4.94 16.32
C ASN A 139 0.76 6.05 15.28
N TYR A 140 1.87 6.77 15.42
CA TYR A 140 2.24 7.84 14.50
C TYR A 140 2.47 7.34 13.06
N TRP A 141 2.95 6.11 12.91
CA TRP A 141 3.27 5.48 11.62
C TRP A 141 2.04 5.03 10.81
N PHE A 142 0.88 4.95 11.45
CA PHE A 142 -0.42 4.72 10.83
C PHE A 142 -1.08 6.04 10.45
N TYR A 143 -1.10 7.01 11.38
CA TYR A 143 -1.75 8.29 11.13
C TYR A 143 -1.02 9.16 10.11
N TYR A 144 0.31 9.20 10.16
CA TYR A 144 1.09 10.07 9.28
C TYR A 144 0.86 9.74 7.79
N PRO A 145 1.06 8.49 7.32
CA PRO A 145 0.91 8.18 5.91
C PRO A 145 -0.55 8.32 5.46
N MET A 146 -1.51 7.82 6.24
CA MET A 146 -2.93 7.97 5.96
C MET A 146 -3.35 9.45 5.77
N MET A 147 -2.94 10.35 6.67
CA MET A 147 -3.25 11.78 6.53
C MET A 147 -2.54 12.39 5.32
N ALA A 148 -1.28 12.02 5.07
CA ALA A 148 -0.52 12.53 3.94
C ALA A 148 -1.13 12.11 2.60
N GLU A 149 -1.60 10.87 2.49
CA GLU A 149 -2.29 10.33 1.31
C GLU A 149 -3.61 11.05 1.04
N MET A 150 -4.46 11.18 2.07
CA MET A 150 -5.73 11.89 1.94
C MET A 150 -5.51 13.35 1.53
N PHE A 151 -4.53 14.02 2.13
CA PHE A 151 -4.17 15.39 1.77
C PHE A 151 -3.64 15.50 0.34
N ALA A 152 -2.76 14.60 -0.08
CA ALA A 152 -2.21 14.58 -1.43
C ALA A 152 -3.29 14.33 -2.48
N LEU A 153 -4.18 13.35 -2.26
CA LEU A 153 -5.30 13.08 -3.15
C LEU A 153 -6.26 14.27 -3.21
N PHE A 154 -6.58 14.89 -2.06
CA PHE A 154 -7.39 16.11 -2.02
C PHE A 154 -6.76 17.22 -2.88
N LEU A 155 -5.46 17.47 -2.72
CA LEU A 155 -4.74 18.49 -3.49
C LEU A 155 -4.75 18.20 -5.00
N ILE A 156 -4.51 16.94 -5.39
CA ILE A 156 -4.57 16.50 -6.79
C ILE A 156 -5.95 16.77 -7.39
N HIS A 157 -7.02 16.43 -6.65
CA HIS A 157 -8.39 16.66 -7.10
C HIS A 157 -8.74 18.15 -7.18
N TYR A 158 -8.34 18.93 -6.19
CA TYR A 158 -8.56 20.37 -6.15
C TYR A 158 -7.92 21.07 -7.37
N ILE A 159 -6.64 20.77 -7.66
CA ILE A 159 -5.92 21.35 -8.80
C ILE A 159 -6.58 20.95 -10.14
N ARG A 160 -7.03 19.69 -10.28
CA ARG A 160 -7.75 19.24 -11.49
C ARG A 160 -9.12 19.91 -11.63
N GLY A 161 -9.82 20.17 -10.52
CA GLY A 161 -11.09 20.89 -10.49
C GLY A 161 -10.94 22.32 -11.01
N VAL A 162 -9.98 23.07 -10.46
CA VAL A 162 -9.64 24.43 -10.89
C VAL A 162 -9.26 24.46 -12.38
N GLY A 163 -8.47 23.50 -12.85
CA GLY A 163 -8.09 23.40 -14.26
C GLY A 163 -9.27 23.19 -15.22
N ARG A 164 -10.31 22.44 -14.81
CA ARG A 164 -11.52 22.25 -15.63
C ARG A 164 -12.37 23.51 -15.71
N GLU A 165 -12.51 24.23 -14.61
CA GLU A 165 -13.27 25.48 -14.56
C GLU A 165 -12.64 26.55 -15.45
N ALA A 166 -11.31 26.72 -15.38
CA ALA A 166 -10.57 27.66 -16.22
C ALA A 166 -10.72 27.35 -17.74
N LEU A 167 -10.66 26.08 -18.14
CA LEU A 167 -10.84 25.67 -19.54
C LEU A 167 -12.28 25.87 -20.03
N SER A 168 -13.29 25.68 -19.16
CA SER A 168 -14.70 25.91 -19.51
C SER A 168 -15.06 27.38 -19.69
N GLN A 169 -14.31 28.30 -19.07
CA GLN A 169 -14.47 29.74 -19.24
C GLN A 169 -13.77 30.27 -20.50
N CYS A 170 -12.66 29.66 -20.95
CA CYS A 170 -12.00 30.00 -22.21
C CYS A 170 -12.69 29.45 -23.47
N SER A 171 -13.62 28.50 -23.33
CA SER A 171 -14.36 27.91 -24.46
C SER A 171 -15.74 28.55 -24.70
N ARG A 172 -16.05 29.69 -24.07
CA ARG A 172 -17.23 30.51 -24.32
C ARG A 172 -16.80 31.84 -24.93
#